data_AF-D1VZ66-F1
#
_entry.id   AF-D1VZ66-F1
#
_cell.length_a   1.000
_cell.length_b   1.000
_cell.length_c   1.000
_cell.angle_alpha   90.00
_cell.angle_beta   90.00
_cell.angle_gamma   90.00
#
_symmetry.space_group_name_H-M   'P 1'
#
loop_
_entity.id
_entity.type
_entity.pdbx_description
1 polymer ?
#
loop_
_entity_poly.entity_id
_entity_poly.type
_entity_poly.pdbx_seq_one_letter_code
_entity_poly.pdbx_strand_id
1 'polypeptide(L)'
;MTSFYSFKTIIMRNYLLSLLVALLAVTSSLPAVAQEAYAVLTSDKTLTFYYDNQRATRQNYQHIYDMPKPGVFPAWAGNYGIPQKNIKHVVFDASFSEYRPTSTCGWFNSCIILQHIEGIRNLNTEKVTDMSWMFFGCEALTSLDVSNFNTQNVTNMSWMFHSCKALTSLDVSNFNTQHVTNMSAMFKACS
;
A
#
# COMPACT_ATOMS: atom_id res chain seq x y z
N MET A 1 43.36 -48.57 -38.29
CA MET A 1 43.24 -48.06 -36.90
C MET A 1 42.23 -46.90 -36.85
N THR A 2 40.93 -47.17 -37.00
CA THR A 2 39.90 -46.10 -37.06
C THR A 2 38.50 -46.59 -36.67
N SER A 3 38.36 -47.51 -35.71
CA SER A 3 37.02 -47.99 -35.31
C SER A 3 36.75 -48.11 -33.82
N PHE A 4 37.70 -47.80 -32.94
CA PHE A 4 37.48 -47.85 -31.48
C PHE A 4 37.17 -46.48 -30.84
N TYR A 5 37.35 -45.37 -31.56
CA TYR A 5 37.10 -44.02 -31.04
C TYR A 5 35.63 -43.55 -31.16
N SER A 6 34.78 -44.24 -31.94
CA SER A 6 33.41 -43.78 -32.21
C SER A 6 32.40 -44.18 -31.12
N PHE A 7 32.58 -45.35 -30.49
CA PHE A 7 31.61 -45.84 -29.50
C PHE A 7 31.70 -45.17 -28.13
N LYS A 8 32.89 -44.74 -27.68
CA LYS A 8 33.08 -44.07 -26.38
C LYS A 8 32.45 -42.66 -26.37
N THR A 9 32.38 -42.01 -27.52
CA THR A 9 31.87 -40.65 -27.69
C THR A 9 30.33 -40.60 -27.74
N ILE A 10 29.68 -41.67 -28.22
CA ILE A 10 28.21 -41.75 -28.29
C ILE A 10 27.62 -42.07 -26.91
N ILE A 11 28.28 -42.90 -26.10
CA ILE A 11 27.78 -43.27 -24.76
C ILE A 11 27.88 -42.10 -23.77
N MET A 12 28.92 -41.25 -23.82
CA MET A 12 29.02 -40.07 -22.94
C MET A 12 27.97 -38.99 -23.22
N ARG A 13 27.40 -38.94 -24.44
CA ARG A 13 26.44 -37.91 -24.83
C ARG A 13 25.05 -38.12 -24.23
N ASN A 14 24.69 -39.35 -23.88
CA ASN A 14 23.44 -39.66 -23.19
C ASN A 14 23.48 -39.39 -21.68
N TYR A 15 24.66 -39.52 -21.03
CA TYR A 15 24.80 -39.18 -19.62
C TYR A 15 24.87 -37.66 -19.38
N LEU A 16 25.45 -36.89 -20.30
CA LEU A 16 25.48 -35.41 -20.19
C LEU A 16 24.09 -34.78 -20.31
N LEU A 17 23.23 -35.32 -21.19
CA LEU A 17 21.84 -34.85 -21.32
C LEU A 17 20.97 -35.27 -20.13
N SER A 18 21.18 -36.47 -19.54
CA SER A 18 20.46 -36.86 -18.32
C SER A 18 20.93 -36.11 -17.07
N LEU A 19 22.21 -35.70 -16.99
CA LEU A 19 22.73 -34.85 -15.92
C LEU A 19 22.23 -33.40 -16.02
N LEU A 20 22.00 -32.88 -17.24
CA LEU A 20 21.43 -31.54 -17.42
C LEU A 20 19.94 -31.48 -17.02
N VAL A 21 19.20 -32.57 -17.19
CA VAL A 21 17.78 -32.68 -16.77
C VAL A 21 17.66 -32.94 -15.26
N ALA A 22 18.63 -33.62 -14.64
CA ALA A 22 18.67 -33.79 -13.18
C ALA A 22 19.06 -32.50 -12.43
N LEU A 23 19.73 -31.54 -13.08
CA LEU A 23 20.05 -30.23 -12.49
C LEU A 23 18.86 -29.24 -12.53
N LEU A 24 17.77 -29.58 -13.20
CA LEU A 24 16.50 -28.82 -13.20
C LEU A 24 15.50 -29.30 -12.12
N ALA A 25 15.83 -30.37 -11.39
CA ALA A 25 14.99 -30.92 -10.32
C ALA A 25 15.44 -30.54 -8.90
N VAL A 26 16.30 -29.52 -8.78
CA VAL A 26 16.47 -28.78 -7.53
C VAL A 26 16.06 -27.35 -7.80
N THR A 27 14.77 -27.14 -8.09
CA THR A 27 14.14 -25.94 -7.57
C THR A 27 14.15 -26.12 -6.06
N SER A 28 15.26 -25.79 -5.41
CA SER A 28 15.13 -25.14 -4.13
C SER A 28 14.20 -23.98 -4.44
N SER A 29 12.93 -24.11 -4.06
CA SER A 29 12.10 -22.94 -3.94
C SER A 29 12.88 -22.07 -2.97
N LEU A 30 13.63 -21.09 -3.52
CA LEU A 30 14.05 -19.93 -2.76
C LEU A 30 12.80 -19.58 -1.95
N PRO A 31 12.88 -19.49 -0.61
CA PRO A 31 11.71 -19.22 0.19
C PRO A 31 11.01 -18.05 -0.47
N ALA A 32 9.78 -18.25 -0.92
CA ALA A 32 9.03 -17.22 -1.62
C ALA A 32 9.12 -16.00 -0.70
N VAL A 33 9.79 -14.94 -1.17
CA VAL A 33 9.99 -13.75 -0.34
C VAL A 33 8.60 -13.35 0.13
N ALA A 34 8.43 -13.27 1.46
CA ALA A 34 7.12 -13.07 2.05
C ALA A 34 6.52 -11.78 1.49
N GLN A 35 5.21 -11.79 1.25
CA GLN A 35 4.49 -10.60 0.85
C GLN A 35 4.54 -9.59 1.99
N GLU A 36 5.03 -8.40 1.71
CA GLU A 36 5.17 -7.31 2.69
C GLU A 36 4.33 -6.13 2.24
N ALA A 37 3.74 -5.41 3.21
CA ALA A 37 3.01 -4.18 2.94
C ALA A 37 3.94 -2.99 3.17
N TYR A 38 3.94 -2.05 2.22
CA TYR A 38 4.83 -0.89 2.25
C TYR A 38 4.35 0.19 1.30
N ALA A 39 4.84 1.41 1.50
CA ALA A 39 4.56 2.55 0.62
C ALA A 39 5.85 3.07 -0.01
N VAL A 40 5.81 3.41 -1.29
CA VAL A 40 6.95 3.91 -2.06
C VAL A 40 6.67 5.33 -2.47
N LEU A 41 7.55 6.26 -2.09
CA LEU A 41 7.52 7.65 -2.56
C LEU A 41 8.52 7.81 -3.69
N THR A 42 8.07 8.35 -4.81
CA THR A 42 8.89 8.64 -5.99
C THR A 42 9.11 10.16 -6.17
N SER A 43 10.04 10.53 -7.05
CA SER A 43 10.46 11.94 -7.23
C SER A 43 9.35 12.85 -7.78
N ASP A 44 8.32 12.29 -8.40
CA ASP A 44 7.16 13.02 -8.89
C ASP A 44 6.10 13.31 -7.81
N LYS A 45 6.40 12.95 -6.54
CA LYS A 45 5.52 13.10 -5.36
C LYS A 45 4.33 12.14 -5.34
N THR A 46 4.47 10.99 -6.01
CA THR A 46 3.51 9.88 -5.91
C THR A 46 3.91 8.95 -4.77
N LEU A 47 2.99 8.74 -3.82
CA LEU A 47 3.08 7.72 -2.78
C LEU A 47 2.23 6.51 -3.19
N THR A 48 2.88 5.40 -3.54
CA THR A 48 2.18 4.17 -3.95
C THR A 48 2.25 3.11 -2.87
N PHE A 49 1.10 2.58 -2.47
CA PHE A 49 0.95 1.49 -1.52
C PHE A 49 0.94 0.16 -2.24
N TYR A 50 1.67 -0.81 -1.70
CA TYR A 50 1.79 -2.14 -2.27
C TYR A 50 1.80 -3.21 -1.19
N TYR A 51 1.34 -4.40 -1.59
CA TYR A 51 1.45 -5.60 -0.79
C TYR A 51 1.97 -6.69 -1.72
N ASP A 52 3.28 -6.83 -1.83
CA ASP A 52 3.92 -7.78 -2.75
C ASP A 52 5.30 -8.21 -2.21
N ASN A 53 6.05 -8.97 -3.01
CA ASN A 53 7.40 -9.43 -2.67
C ASN A 53 8.52 -8.68 -3.42
N GLN A 54 8.21 -7.50 -3.98
CA GLN A 54 9.13 -6.71 -4.81
C GLN A 54 9.86 -5.61 -4.03
N ARG A 55 9.72 -5.56 -2.70
CA ARG A 55 10.24 -4.44 -1.88
C ARG A 55 11.74 -4.23 -2.07
N ALA A 56 12.49 -5.34 -2.10
CA ALA A 56 13.95 -5.33 -2.25
C ALA A 56 14.43 -5.07 -3.68
N THR A 57 13.57 -5.26 -4.70
CA THR A 57 13.94 -5.18 -6.12
C THR A 57 13.46 -3.89 -6.78
N ARG A 58 12.58 -3.12 -6.12
CA ARG A 58 12.07 -1.87 -6.66
C ARG A 58 13.15 -0.82 -6.85
N GLN A 59 12.99 -0.05 -7.92
CA GLN A 59 13.90 0.99 -8.32
C GLN A 59 13.15 2.32 -8.44
N ASN A 60 13.89 3.40 -8.66
CA ASN A 60 13.34 4.75 -8.91
C ASN A 60 12.50 5.33 -7.77
N TYR A 61 12.73 4.90 -6.53
CA TYR A 61 12.12 5.48 -5.35
C TYR A 61 13.02 6.54 -4.71
N GLN A 62 12.40 7.55 -4.08
CA GLN A 62 13.07 8.43 -3.12
C GLN A 62 13.08 7.79 -1.73
N HIS A 63 11.98 7.16 -1.35
CA HIS A 63 11.86 6.51 -0.05
C HIS A 63 10.92 5.31 -0.10
N ILE A 64 11.21 4.30 0.72
CA ILE A 64 10.31 3.19 0.99
C ILE A 64 9.96 3.24 2.47
N TYR A 65 8.67 3.36 2.76
CA TYR A 65 8.13 3.40 4.11
C TYR A 65 7.57 2.04 4.51
N ASP A 66 7.83 1.65 5.74
CA ASP A 66 7.10 0.56 6.40
C ASP A 66 5.70 1.02 6.78
N MET A 67 4.74 0.09 6.78
CA MET A 67 3.40 0.39 7.28
C MET A 67 3.46 0.68 8.79
N PRO A 68 2.70 1.68 9.29
CA PRO A 68 2.72 2.04 10.69
C PRO A 68 2.14 0.94 11.57
N LYS A 69 2.60 0.90 12.82
CA LYS A 69 1.92 0.12 13.87
C LYS A 69 0.57 0.78 14.22
N PRO A 70 -0.41 0.03 14.72
CA PRO A 70 -1.70 0.60 15.13
C PRO A 70 -1.53 1.74 16.14
N GLY A 71 -2.23 2.85 15.94
CA GLY A 71 -2.15 4.04 16.79
C GLY A 71 -0.91 4.91 16.60
N VAL A 72 -0.01 4.56 15.67
CA VAL A 72 1.17 5.36 15.31
C VAL A 72 0.92 6.04 13.98
N PHE A 73 1.16 7.35 13.90
CA PHE A 73 1.06 8.06 12.63
C PHE A 73 2.17 7.58 11.68
N PRO A 74 1.86 7.36 10.39
CA PRO A 74 2.87 6.93 9.45
C PRO A 74 3.97 7.98 9.24
N ALA A 75 5.19 7.51 8.97
CA ALA A 75 6.36 8.36 8.77
C ALA A 75 6.26 9.26 7.52
N TRP A 76 5.37 8.93 6.58
CA TRP A 76 5.08 9.77 5.42
C TRP A 76 4.06 10.87 5.70
N ALA A 77 3.33 10.81 6.81
CA ALA A 77 2.33 11.82 7.16
C ALA A 77 2.98 13.07 7.77
N GLY A 78 2.27 14.20 7.69
CA GLY A 78 2.65 15.43 8.37
C GLY A 78 2.05 15.51 9.78
N ASN A 79 2.15 16.68 10.39
CA ASN A 79 1.43 17.05 11.60
C ASN A 79 1.05 18.54 11.58
N TYR A 80 0.44 19.05 12.65
CA TYR A 80 -0.01 20.45 12.74
C TYR A 80 1.14 21.48 12.64
N GLY A 81 2.32 21.16 13.17
CA GLY A 81 3.48 22.06 13.10
C GLY A 81 4.33 21.87 11.85
N ILE A 82 4.33 20.67 11.26
CA ILE A 82 5.13 20.30 10.10
C ILE A 82 4.22 19.59 9.09
N PRO A 83 3.54 20.34 8.21
CA PRO A 83 2.66 19.73 7.22
C PRO A 83 3.47 18.97 6.16
N GLN A 84 2.88 17.92 5.60
CA GLN A 84 3.45 17.11 4.53
C GLN A 84 3.24 17.81 3.19
N LYS A 85 4.36 18.17 2.54
CA LYS A 85 4.40 18.96 1.29
C LYS A 85 5.00 18.22 0.09
N ASN A 86 5.28 16.92 0.24
CA ASN A 86 5.94 16.09 -0.77
C ASN A 86 5.09 14.93 -1.28
N ILE A 87 3.78 14.91 -0.97
CA ILE A 87 2.83 13.91 -1.48
C ILE A 87 1.72 14.65 -2.21
N LYS A 88 1.75 14.59 -3.54
CA LYS A 88 0.76 15.23 -4.43
C LYS A 88 -0.27 14.22 -4.94
N HIS A 89 0.17 12.97 -5.12
CA HIS A 89 -0.62 11.88 -5.67
C HIS A 89 -0.45 10.65 -4.79
N VAL A 90 -1.54 9.93 -4.54
CA VAL A 90 -1.51 8.63 -3.86
C VAL A 90 -2.03 7.57 -4.80
N VAL A 91 -1.41 6.40 -4.81
CA VAL A 91 -1.87 5.24 -5.58
C VAL A 91 -1.97 4.04 -4.63
N PHE A 92 -3.12 3.39 -4.58
CA PHE A 92 -3.23 2.06 -3.99
C PHE A 92 -3.16 1.03 -5.12
N ASP A 93 -2.00 0.36 -5.23
CA ASP A 93 -1.79 -0.68 -6.22
C ASP A 93 -2.79 -1.83 -6.03
N ALA A 94 -3.12 -2.55 -7.10
CA ALA A 94 -4.05 -3.68 -7.05
C ALA A 94 -3.63 -4.74 -6.03
N SER A 95 -2.32 -4.95 -5.84
CA SER A 95 -1.79 -5.87 -4.84
C SER A 95 -2.19 -5.50 -3.41
N PHE A 96 -2.42 -4.22 -3.12
CA PHE A 96 -2.78 -3.73 -1.79
C PHE A 96 -4.17 -4.17 -1.33
N SER A 97 -5.03 -4.62 -2.25
CA SER A 97 -6.37 -5.14 -1.94
C SER A 97 -6.36 -6.35 -1.01
N GLU A 98 -5.24 -7.07 -0.91
CA GLU A 98 -5.04 -8.22 -0.01
C GLU A 98 -4.45 -7.83 1.36
N TYR A 99 -3.97 -6.60 1.52
CA TYR A 99 -3.54 -6.12 2.82
C TYR A 99 -4.74 -5.78 3.73
N ARG A 100 -4.62 -6.03 5.03
CA ARG A 100 -5.67 -5.80 6.03
C ARG A 100 -5.14 -4.90 7.16
N PRO A 101 -5.04 -3.58 6.95
CA PRO A 101 -4.68 -2.68 8.03
C PRO A 101 -5.72 -2.75 9.15
N THR A 102 -5.25 -2.68 10.40
CA THR A 102 -6.12 -2.59 11.58
C THR A 102 -6.38 -1.13 12.00
N SER A 103 -5.63 -0.18 11.44
CA SER A 103 -5.82 1.25 11.64
C SER A 103 -5.37 2.00 10.39
N THR A 104 -6.14 3.03 10.01
CA THR A 104 -5.75 4.03 9.01
C THR A 104 -5.49 5.40 9.64
N CYS A 105 -5.29 5.41 10.97
CA CYS A 105 -5.10 6.61 11.76
C CYS A 105 -3.96 7.47 11.19
N GLY A 106 -4.29 8.69 10.80
CA GLY A 106 -3.34 9.68 10.30
C GLY A 106 -2.67 9.34 8.96
N TRP A 107 -3.16 8.39 8.16
CA TRP A 107 -2.49 7.96 6.93
C TRP A 107 -2.19 9.09 5.93
N PHE A 108 -3.03 10.11 5.85
CA PHE A 108 -2.78 11.30 5.01
C PHE A 108 -2.82 12.60 5.81
N ASN A 109 -2.56 12.51 7.12
CA ASN A 109 -2.57 13.65 8.01
C ASN A 109 -1.64 14.77 7.51
N SER A 110 -2.18 15.98 7.42
CA SER A 110 -1.54 17.19 6.91
C SER A 110 -0.88 17.03 5.54
N CYS A 111 -1.36 16.16 4.66
CA CYS A 111 -0.91 16.10 3.25
C CYS A 111 -1.52 17.26 2.45
N ILE A 112 -1.01 18.48 2.67
CA ILE A 112 -1.67 19.73 2.25
C ILE A 112 -1.70 19.93 0.72
N ILE A 113 -0.85 19.23 -0.03
CA ILE A 113 -0.81 19.29 -1.50
C ILE A 113 -1.38 18.04 -2.19
N LEU A 114 -1.95 17.09 -1.45
CA LEU A 114 -2.55 15.88 -2.02
C LEU A 114 -3.78 16.25 -2.86
N GLN A 115 -3.74 15.96 -4.15
CA GLN A 115 -4.79 16.34 -5.10
C GLN A 115 -5.66 15.17 -5.56
N HIS A 116 -5.08 13.98 -5.66
CA HIS A 116 -5.74 12.81 -6.23
C HIS A 116 -5.31 11.54 -5.50
N ILE A 117 -6.26 10.60 -5.38
CA ILE A 117 -6.03 9.26 -4.84
C ILE A 117 -6.54 8.25 -5.86
N GLU A 118 -5.64 7.53 -6.49
CA GLU A 118 -5.95 6.47 -7.42
C GLU A 118 -6.08 5.13 -6.70
N GLY A 119 -7.02 4.30 -7.15
CA GLY A 119 -7.12 2.91 -6.68
C GLY A 119 -7.63 2.76 -5.26
N ILE A 120 -8.25 3.79 -4.64
CA ILE A 120 -8.71 3.75 -3.24
C ILE A 120 -9.59 2.55 -2.88
N ARG A 121 -10.31 1.95 -3.85
CA ARG A 121 -11.01 0.67 -3.71
C ARG A 121 -10.13 -0.52 -3.27
N ASN A 122 -8.82 -0.44 -3.49
CA ASN A 122 -7.84 -1.45 -3.07
C ASN A 122 -7.42 -1.24 -1.61
N LEU A 123 -7.87 -0.19 -0.93
CA LEU A 123 -7.71 -0.08 0.52
C LEU A 123 -8.81 -0.89 1.22
N ASN A 124 -8.49 -2.11 1.63
CA ASN A 124 -9.44 -2.92 2.39
C ASN A 124 -9.53 -2.46 3.85
N THR A 125 -10.67 -1.88 4.25
CA THR A 125 -10.87 -1.38 5.61
C THR A 125 -11.62 -2.33 6.54
N GLU A 126 -11.85 -3.59 6.16
CA GLU A 126 -12.73 -4.49 6.92
C GLU A 126 -12.28 -4.74 8.37
N LYS A 127 -10.98 -4.62 8.65
CA LYS A 127 -10.37 -4.80 9.98
C LYS A 127 -10.02 -3.49 10.67
N VAL A 128 -10.28 -2.34 10.04
CA VAL A 128 -9.90 -1.04 10.59
C VAL A 128 -10.82 -0.69 11.75
N THR A 129 -10.22 -0.34 12.89
CA THR A 129 -10.95 0.12 14.08
C THR A 129 -10.79 1.62 14.34
N ASP A 130 -9.74 2.24 13.79
CA ASP A 130 -9.44 3.66 13.95
C ASP A 130 -9.12 4.31 12.60
N MET A 131 -9.99 5.24 12.18
CA MET A 131 -9.87 6.08 10.99
C MET A 131 -9.62 7.56 11.33
N SER A 132 -9.32 7.86 12.60
CA SER A 132 -9.12 9.24 13.02
C SER A 132 -7.96 9.91 12.27
N TRP A 133 -8.10 11.20 11.99
CA TRP A 133 -7.10 12.01 11.26
C TRP A 133 -6.72 11.51 9.86
N MET A 134 -7.40 10.50 9.30
CA MET A 134 -6.96 9.84 8.06
C MET A 134 -6.74 10.81 6.90
N PHE A 135 -7.60 11.81 6.72
CA PHE A 135 -7.47 12.87 5.72
C PHE A 135 -7.40 14.28 6.33
N PHE A 136 -7.05 14.39 7.61
CA PHE A 136 -6.94 15.69 8.28
C PHE A 136 -5.99 16.60 7.48
N GLY A 137 -6.42 17.82 7.17
CA GLY A 137 -5.58 18.82 6.52
C GLY A 137 -5.19 18.47 5.08
N CYS A 138 -5.91 17.58 4.39
CA CYS A 138 -5.79 17.40 2.94
C CYS A 138 -6.44 18.57 2.20
N GLU A 139 -5.85 19.77 2.32
CA GLU A 139 -6.45 21.04 1.87
C GLU A 139 -6.66 21.11 0.35
N ALA A 140 -5.86 20.39 -0.44
CA ALA A 140 -5.91 20.38 -1.91
C ALA A 140 -6.71 19.22 -2.51
N LEU A 141 -7.28 18.33 -1.69
CA LEU A 141 -8.01 17.15 -2.18
C LEU A 141 -9.41 17.57 -2.62
N THR A 142 -9.70 17.41 -3.91
CA THR A 142 -10.95 17.92 -4.53
C THR A 142 -12.06 16.90 -4.62
N SER A 143 -11.71 15.61 -4.65
CA SER A 143 -12.66 14.50 -4.72
C SER A 143 -12.11 13.29 -3.98
N LEU A 144 -13.00 12.50 -3.42
CA LEU A 144 -12.67 11.29 -2.67
C LEU A 144 -13.85 10.33 -2.73
N ASP A 145 -13.61 9.11 -3.25
CA ASP A 145 -14.60 8.04 -3.23
C ASP A 145 -14.36 7.14 -2.01
N VAL A 146 -15.29 7.19 -1.05
CA VAL A 146 -15.26 6.36 0.18
C VAL A 146 -16.34 5.27 0.17
N SER A 147 -16.97 5.01 -0.98
CA SER A 147 -18.05 4.01 -1.10
C SER A 147 -17.61 2.59 -0.74
N ASN A 148 -16.32 2.27 -0.92
CA ASN A 148 -15.73 0.97 -0.56
C ASN A 148 -15.31 0.85 0.90
N PHE A 149 -15.41 1.92 1.70
CA PHE A 149 -15.02 1.85 3.10
C PHE A 149 -16.02 1.01 3.88
N ASN A 150 -15.55 -0.13 4.37
CA ASN A 150 -16.24 -0.88 5.41
C ASN A 150 -15.89 -0.26 6.77
N THR A 151 -16.87 0.39 7.40
CA THR A 151 -16.70 1.05 8.70
C THR A 151 -17.34 0.27 9.85
N GLN A 152 -17.78 -0.97 9.63
CA GLN A 152 -18.56 -1.73 10.61
C GLN A 152 -17.83 -1.92 11.95
N ASN A 153 -16.50 -1.98 11.94
CA ASN A 153 -15.65 -2.19 13.12
C ASN A 153 -15.02 -0.89 13.65
N VAL A 154 -15.28 0.24 13.01
CA VAL A 154 -14.64 1.51 13.35
C VAL A 154 -15.25 2.06 14.63
N THR A 155 -14.40 2.44 15.58
CA THR A 155 -14.79 3.06 16.85
C THR A 155 -14.42 4.55 16.90
N ASN A 156 -13.45 4.99 16.10
CA ASN A 156 -12.99 6.38 16.07
C ASN A 156 -12.87 6.92 14.64
N MET A 157 -13.58 8.01 14.35
CA MET A 157 -13.54 8.78 13.11
C MET A 157 -13.24 10.27 13.37
N SER A 158 -12.76 10.61 14.57
CA SER A 158 -12.49 12.00 14.91
C SER A 158 -11.50 12.63 13.94
N TRP A 159 -11.78 13.87 13.54
CA TRP A 159 -10.93 14.67 12.65
C TRP A 159 -10.69 14.07 11.25
N MET A 160 -11.40 13.02 10.84
CA MET A 160 -11.11 12.26 9.62
C MET A 160 -11.01 13.12 8.35
N PHE A 161 -11.90 14.10 8.18
CA PHE A 161 -11.93 15.02 7.03
C PHE A 161 -11.73 16.49 7.45
N HIS A 162 -11.24 16.73 8.66
CA HIS A 162 -11.11 18.08 9.17
C HIS A 162 -10.13 18.90 8.31
N SER A 163 -10.48 20.14 7.98
CA SER A 163 -9.70 21.03 7.10
C SER A 163 -9.51 20.51 5.66
N CYS A 164 -10.36 19.61 5.16
CA CYS A 164 -10.41 19.27 3.72
C CYS A 164 -11.09 20.39 2.91
N LYS A 165 -10.46 21.56 2.82
CA LYS A 165 -11.07 22.79 2.28
C LYS A 165 -11.52 22.69 0.82
N ALA A 166 -10.84 21.89 0.00
CA ALA A 166 -11.19 21.72 -1.41
C ALA A 166 -12.23 20.61 -1.66
N LEU A 167 -12.58 19.81 -0.64
CA LEU A 167 -13.52 18.71 -0.76
C LEU A 167 -14.95 19.23 -0.56
N THR A 168 -15.57 19.69 -1.64
CA THR A 168 -16.89 20.34 -1.63
C THR A 168 -18.08 19.38 -1.56
N SER A 169 -17.84 18.08 -1.81
CA SER A 169 -18.85 17.03 -1.69
C SER A 169 -18.18 15.73 -1.29
N LEU A 170 -18.83 14.99 -0.39
CA LEU A 170 -18.42 13.67 0.03
C LEU A 170 -19.67 12.85 0.38
N ASP A 171 -19.85 11.74 -0.32
CA ASP A 171 -20.90 10.77 0.03
C ASP A 171 -20.35 9.80 1.10
N VAL A 172 -20.98 9.84 2.27
CA VAL A 172 -20.67 8.95 3.40
C VAL A 172 -21.87 8.08 3.78
N SER A 173 -22.88 7.95 2.90
CA SER A 173 -24.11 7.23 3.23
C SER A 173 -23.89 5.73 3.52
N ASN A 174 -22.77 5.16 3.06
CA ASN A 174 -22.36 3.78 3.34
C ASN A 174 -21.73 3.59 4.73
N PHE A 175 -21.43 4.66 5.47
CA PHE A 175 -20.75 4.55 6.76
C PHE A 175 -21.70 3.94 7.79
N ASN A 176 -21.36 2.74 8.27
CA ASN A 176 -21.93 2.17 9.47
C ASN A 176 -21.25 2.79 10.70
N THR A 177 -22.02 3.55 11.49
CA THR A 177 -21.51 4.26 12.68
C THR A 177 -21.95 3.63 14.00
N GLN A 178 -22.50 2.40 14.00
CA GLN A 178 -23.09 1.78 15.19
C GLN A 178 -22.10 1.54 16.35
N HIS A 179 -20.81 1.38 16.03
CA HIS A 179 -19.73 1.17 17.02
C HIS A 179 -18.87 2.41 17.22
N VAL A 180 -19.14 3.51 16.51
CA VAL A 180 -18.34 4.72 16.59
C VAL A 180 -18.66 5.47 17.88
N THR A 181 -17.65 5.66 18.72
CA THR A 181 -17.75 6.39 19.99
C THR A 181 -17.21 7.82 19.88
N ASN A 182 -16.45 8.14 18.83
CA ASN A 182 -15.91 9.48 18.62
C ASN A 182 -15.93 9.89 17.13
N MET A 183 -16.71 10.93 16.82
CA MET A 183 -16.76 11.63 15.52
C MET A 183 -16.45 13.13 15.65
N SER A 184 -15.75 13.51 16.72
CA SER A 184 -15.46 14.92 16.99
C SER A 184 -14.75 15.59 15.81
N ALA A 185 -15.27 16.76 15.43
CA ALA A 185 -14.70 17.63 14.41
C ALA A 185 -14.46 16.98 13.03
N MET A 186 -15.12 15.85 12.71
CA MET A 186 -14.90 15.05 11.50
C MET A 186 -14.92 15.89 10.20
N PHE A 187 -15.85 16.85 10.11
CA PHE A 187 -16.02 17.74 8.93
C PHE A 187 -15.73 19.22 9.23
N LYS A 188 -15.16 19.53 10.40
CA LYS A 188 -14.91 20.94 10.75
C LYS A 188 -13.90 21.54 9.77
N ALA A 189 -14.17 22.78 9.34
CA ALA A 189 -13.39 23.51 8.34
C ALA A 189 -13.32 22.84 6.94
N CYS A 190 -14.29 21.98 6.60
CA CYS A 190 -14.64 21.71 5.20
C CYS A 190 -15.43 22.91 4.63
N SER A 191 -15.44 23.07 3.30
CA SER A 191 -16.16 24.15 2.59
C SER A 191 -17.34 23.64 1.80
#